data_AF-A0A0K0GR47-F1
#
_entry.id   AF-A0A0K0GR47-F1
#
_cell.length_a   1.000
_cell.length_b   1.000
_cell.length_c   1.000
_cell.angle_alpha   90.00
_cell.angle_beta   90.00
_cell.angle_gamma   90.00
#
_symmetry.space_group_name_H-M   'P 1'
#
loop_
_entity.id
_entity.type
_entity.pdbx_description
1 polymer ?
#
loop_
_entity_poly.entity_id
_entity_poly.type
_entity_poly.pdbx_seq_one_letter_code
_entity_poly.pdbx_strand_id
1 'polypeptide(L)'
;MRFSDYIVFVDESGDHGMANIDPAFPLFVLSCCLISKRDYMAAVVPAIQRIKFATFGHDAVVLHEREIRRDLGAFSVLRDREKKQAFIDALTDALASAPMTIFSAVIDKRRLQDRQRGENPYEISMRFCLERMYYKLSKQGQVAQRGAALTTHVLCEARGHNEDQDLELAFRRICGGDNFSGVEMPFDPVICDKKSNAIGLQLADLVARPIGMRQLRPDQPNRAWDVIEQKLDKDATGRYLGYGLKCFP
;
A
#
# COMPACT_ATOMS: atom_id res chain seq x y z
N MET A 1 -2.75 25.24 9.68
CA MET A 1 -2.98 23.77 9.64
C MET A 1 -1.95 23.08 10.51
N ARG A 2 -2.34 22.02 11.22
CA ARG A 2 -1.40 21.15 11.94
C ARG A 2 -1.39 19.79 11.25
N PHE A 3 -0.23 19.16 11.21
CA PHE A 3 -0.05 17.88 10.54
C PHE A 3 0.10 16.76 11.55
N SER A 4 -0.40 15.58 11.20
CA SER A 4 -0.07 14.35 11.93
C SER A 4 1.44 14.08 11.85
N ASP A 5 1.97 13.38 12.85
CA ASP A 5 3.32 12.82 12.83
C ASP A 5 3.46 11.65 11.85
N TYR A 6 2.35 11.21 11.24
CA TYR A 6 2.30 10.09 10.32
C TYR A 6 2.08 10.53 8.86
N ILE A 7 2.44 9.64 7.96
CA ILE A 7 2.24 9.74 6.51
C ILE A 7 1.81 8.36 6.00
N VAL A 8 0.98 8.35 4.96
CA VAL A 8 0.50 7.11 4.33
C VAL A 8 0.95 7.07 2.88
N PHE A 9 1.39 5.91 2.44
CA PHE A 9 1.67 5.61 1.04
C PHE A 9 0.72 4.53 0.56
N VAL A 10 0.12 4.73 -0.60
CA VAL A 10 -0.91 3.86 -1.17
C VAL A 10 -0.48 3.42 -2.55
N ASP A 11 -0.51 2.11 -2.75
CA ASP A 11 -0.39 1.52 -4.07
C ASP A 11 -1.19 0.22 -4.16
N GLU A 12 -1.29 -0.34 -5.37
CA GLU A 12 -2.11 -1.50 -5.66
C GLU A 12 -1.47 -2.56 -6.53
N SER A 13 -2.07 -3.75 -6.52
CA SER A 13 -1.74 -4.82 -7.45
C SER A 13 -2.98 -5.39 -8.12
N GLY A 14 -2.87 -5.65 -9.42
CA GLY A 14 -4.00 -6.02 -10.27
C GLY A 14 -4.75 -4.79 -10.77
N ASP A 15 -5.40 -4.91 -11.92
CA ASP A 15 -6.22 -3.83 -12.46
C ASP A 15 -7.56 -3.75 -11.71
N HIS A 16 -8.08 -2.53 -11.49
CA HIS A 16 -9.39 -2.31 -10.88
C HIS A 16 -10.57 -2.53 -11.87
N GLY A 17 -10.26 -2.81 -13.14
CA GLY A 17 -11.26 -3.02 -14.19
C GLY A 17 -12.07 -4.30 -13.98
N MET A 18 -13.38 -4.19 -14.13
CA MET A 18 -14.33 -5.31 -14.05
C MET A 18 -14.73 -5.87 -15.43
N ALA A 19 -14.35 -5.20 -16.52
CA ALA A 19 -14.72 -5.60 -17.88
C ALA A 19 -13.93 -6.81 -18.39
N ASN A 20 -12.62 -6.85 -18.12
CA ASN A 20 -11.72 -7.93 -18.54
C ASN A 20 -10.90 -8.40 -17.34
N ILE A 21 -11.27 -9.53 -16.74
CA ILE A 21 -10.59 -10.09 -15.58
C ILE A 21 -9.45 -11.01 -16.05
N ASP A 22 -8.21 -10.71 -15.67
CA ASP A 22 -7.06 -11.59 -15.94
C ASP A 22 -7.21 -12.91 -15.15
N PRO A 23 -7.34 -14.07 -15.81
CA PRO A 23 -7.47 -15.35 -15.11
C PRO A 23 -6.21 -15.74 -14.33
N ALA A 24 -5.03 -15.21 -14.68
CA ALA A 24 -3.78 -15.49 -13.99
C ALA A 24 -3.64 -14.70 -12.69
N PHE A 25 -4.30 -13.54 -12.58
CA PHE A 25 -4.34 -12.72 -11.37
C PHE A 25 -5.69 -11.99 -11.26
N PRO A 26 -6.77 -12.69 -10.88
CA PRO A 26 -8.12 -12.14 -10.85
C PRO A 26 -8.41 -11.27 -9.61
N LEU A 27 -7.36 -10.83 -8.92
CA LEU A 27 -7.45 -10.10 -7.67
C LEU A 27 -7.11 -8.63 -7.90
N PHE A 28 -7.81 -7.76 -7.19
CA PHE A 28 -7.41 -6.39 -6.97
C PHE A 28 -6.96 -6.25 -5.52
N VAL A 29 -5.80 -5.65 -5.27
CA VAL A 29 -5.25 -5.48 -3.92
C VAL A 29 -4.87 -4.03 -3.72
N LEU A 30 -5.49 -3.35 -2.76
CA LEU A 30 -5.05 -2.03 -2.31
C LEU A 30 -4.23 -2.18 -1.03
N SER A 31 -3.10 -1.50 -0.94
CA SER A 31 -2.24 -1.49 0.25
C SER A 31 -1.93 -0.07 0.68
N CYS A 32 -2.15 0.21 1.97
CA CYS A 32 -1.82 1.47 2.62
C CYS A 32 -0.75 1.21 3.68
N CYS A 33 0.43 1.80 3.49
CA CYS A 33 1.55 1.74 4.41
C CYS A 33 1.58 3.01 5.27
N LEU A 34 1.18 2.89 6.53
CA LEU A 34 1.23 3.97 7.54
C LEU A 34 2.59 3.97 8.23
N ILE A 35 3.29 5.09 8.18
CA ILE A 35 4.65 5.24 8.74
C ILE A 35 4.73 6.55 9.51
N SER A 36 5.43 6.56 10.66
CA SER A 36 5.76 7.83 11.33
C SER A 36 6.79 8.59 10.48
N LYS A 37 6.66 9.91 10.35
CA LYS A 37 7.59 10.75 9.57
C LYS A 37 9.03 10.64 10.11
N ARG A 38 9.17 10.49 11.43
CA ARG A 38 10.45 10.27 12.10
C ARG A 38 11.11 8.98 11.59
N ASP A 39 10.38 7.86 11.65
CA ASP A 39 10.97 6.57 11.32
C ASP A 39 11.10 6.37 9.80
N TYR A 40 10.22 7.01 9.02
CA TYR A 40 10.37 7.11 7.56
C TYR A 40 11.73 7.72 7.20
N MET A 41 12.14 8.78 7.90
CA MET A 41 13.42 9.44 7.63
C MET A 41 14.62 8.74 8.26
N ALA A 42 14.47 8.21 9.48
CA ALA A 42 15.58 7.61 10.21
C ALA A 42 15.93 6.19 9.74
N ALA A 43 14.93 5.41 9.30
CA ALA A 43 15.10 3.98 9.01
C ALA A 43 14.76 3.63 7.56
N VAL A 44 13.58 4.05 7.09
CA VAL A 44 13.05 3.58 5.80
C VAL A 44 13.83 4.12 4.61
N VAL A 45 13.94 5.45 4.51
CA VAL A 45 14.64 6.10 3.39
C VAL A 45 16.11 5.66 3.31
N PRO A 46 16.90 5.67 4.39
CA PRO A 46 18.29 5.22 4.35
C PRO A 46 18.44 3.75 3.92
N ALA A 47 17.55 2.85 4.36
CA ALA A 47 17.63 1.44 4.00
C ALA A 47 17.44 1.22 2.49
N ILE A 48 16.42 1.84 1.90
CA ILE A 48 16.15 1.70 0.47
C ILE A 48 17.20 2.41 -0.38
N GLN A 49 17.68 3.58 0.03
CA GLN A 49 18.78 4.25 -0.67
C GLN A 49 20.06 3.40 -0.67
N ARG A 50 20.44 2.77 0.46
CA ARG A 50 21.59 1.86 0.51
C ARG A 50 21.49 0.71 -0.50
N ILE A 51 20.31 0.10 -0.61
CA ILE A 51 20.06 -0.96 -1.60
C ILE A 51 20.27 -0.44 -3.02
N LYS A 52 19.73 0.74 -3.32
CA LYS A 52 19.85 1.36 -4.65
C LYS A 52 21.29 1.70 -5.00
N PHE A 53 22.04 2.33 -4.08
CA PHE A 53 23.47 2.60 -4.29
C PHE A 53 24.28 1.32 -4.46
N ALA A 54 24.05 0.29 -3.64
CA ALA A 54 24.76 -0.98 -3.74
C ALA A 54 24.49 -1.72 -5.07
N THR A 55 23.30 -1.55 -5.66
CA THR A 55 22.87 -2.30 -6.84
C THR A 55 23.10 -1.56 -8.15
N PHE A 56 22.80 -0.25 -8.17
CA PHE A 56 22.81 0.59 -9.37
C PHE A 56 23.92 1.64 -9.36
N GLY A 57 24.57 1.87 -8.21
CA GLY A 57 25.55 2.94 -8.04
C GLY A 57 24.95 4.34 -7.89
N HIS A 58 23.61 4.48 -7.97
CA HIS A 58 22.89 5.74 -7.83
C HIS A 58 21.47 5.49 -7.29
N ASP A 59 20.75 6.55 -6.92
CA ASP A 59 19.41 6.48 -6.34
C ASP A 59 18.26 6.86 -7.31
N ALA A 60 18.57 7.13 -8.58
CA ALA A 60 17.55 7.48 -9.58
C ALA A 60 16.61 6.33 -10.00
N VAL A 61 16.97 5.05 -9.79
CA VAL A 61 16.12 3.91 -10.19
C VAL A 61 14.90 3.79 -9.27
N VAL A 62 13.69 3.91 -9.81
CA VAL A 62 12.46 3.67 -9.05
C VAL A 62 12.21 2.17 -8.94
N LEU A 63 11.97 1.68 -7.72
CA LEU A 63 11.72 0.27 -7.45
C LEU A 63 10.26 -0.09 -7.74
N HIS A 64 10.03 -0.69 -8.91
CA HIS A 64 8.72 -1.24 -9.28
C HIS A 64 8.72 -2.77 -9.23
N GLU A 65 7.74 -3.37 -8.55
CA GLU A 65 7.58 -4.81 -8.35
C GLU A 65 7.69 -5.56 -9.67
N ARG A 66 6.95 -5.10 -10.69
CA ARG A 66 6.86 -5.78 -11.98
C ARG A 66 8.22 -5.82 -12.68
N GLU A 67 8.98 -4.73 -12.60
CA GLU A 67 10.29 -4.61 -13.25
C GLU A 67 11.33 -5.46 -12.53
N ILE A 68 11.32 -5.45 -11.19
CA ILE A 68 12.16 -6.30 -10.34
C ILE A 68 11.88 -7.78 -10.61
N ARG A 69 10.60 -8.19 -10.61
CA ARG A 69 10.22 -9.59 -10.80
C ARG A 69 10.61 -10.13 -12.17
N ARG A 70 10.53 -9.29 -13.21
CA ARG A 70 10.79 -9.67 -14.61
C ARG A 70 12.19 -9.29 -15.10
N ASP A 71 13.05 -8.76 -14.23
CA ASP A 71 14.42 -8.33 -14.54
C ASP A 71 14.49 -7.37 -15.75
N LEU A 72 13.61 -6.35 -15.75
CA LEU A 72 13.44 -5.40 -16.85
C LEU A 72 14.24 -4.11 -16.64
N GLY A 73 14.66 -3.47 -17.73
CA GLY A 73 15.30 -2.15 -17.70
C GLY A 73 16.56 -2.13 -16.82
N ALA A 74 16.58 -1.22 -15.84
CA ALA A 74 17.67 -1.09 -14.87
C ALA A 74 17.88 -2.36 -14.02
N PHE A 75 16.85 -3.22 -13.89
CA PHE A 75 16.92 -4.47 -13.16
C PHE A 75 17.51 -5.63 -13.99
N SER A 76 17.95 -5.39 -15.22
CA SER A 76 18.67 -6.40 -16.01
C SER A 76 19.95 -6.90 -15.32
N VAL A 77 20.52 -6.12 -14.37
CA VAL A 77 21.65 -6.54 -13.52
C VAL A 77 21.30 -7.75 -12.63
N LEU A 78 20.00 -7.96 -12.35
CA LEU A 78 19.48 -9.07 -11.55
C LEU A 78 19.32 -10.36 -12.37
N ARG A 79 19.72 -10.40 -13.65
CA ARG A 79 19.82 -11.66 -14.38
C ARG A 79 20.92 -12.56 -13.81
N ASP A 80 21.89 -11.97 -13.14
CA ASP A 80 22.84 -12.67 -12.29
C ASP A 80 22.12 -13.17 -11.03
N ARG A 81 22.16 -14.48 -10.80
CA ARG A 81 21.43 -15.14 -9.72
C ARG A 81 21.91 -14.71 -8.33
N GLU A 82 23.21 -14.50 -8.14
CA GLU A 82 23.77 -14.08 -6.85
C GLU A 82 23.36 -12.64 -6.55
N LYS A 83 23.47 -11.75 -7.54
CA LYS A 83 23.00 -10.35 -7.40
C LYS A 83 21.51 -10.28 -7.12
N LYS A 84 20.70 -11.09 -7.81
CA LYS A 84 19.25 -11.16 -7.57
C LYS A 84 18.94 -11.61 -6.16
N GLN A 85 19.59 -12.66 -5.69
CA GLN A 85 19.37 -13.18 -4.35
C GLN A 85 19.73 -12.13 -3.30
N ALA A 86 20.92 -11.52 -3.40
CA ALA A 86 21.36 -10.45 -2.50
C ALA A 86 20.42 -9.24 -2.51
N PHE A 87 19.93 -8.83 -3.68
CA PHE A 87 18.98 -7.73 -3.82
C PHE A 87 17.64 -8.02 -3.14
N ILE A 88 17.07 -9.21 -3.38
CA ILE A 88 15.79 -9.62 -2.80
C ILE A 88 15.91 -9.81 -1.28
N ASP A 89 17.01 -10.38 -0.79
CA ASP A 89 17.25 -10.51 0.64
C ASP A 89 17.37 -9.13 1.30
N ALA A 90 18.14 -8.21 0.72
CA ALA A 90 18.27 -6.85 1.23
C ALA A 90 16.93 -6.09 1.25
N LEU A 91 16.09 -6.25 0.21
CA LEU A 91 14.74 -5.67 0.20
C LEU A 91 13.84 -6.29 1.27
N THR A 92 13.92 -7.61 1.46
CA THR A 92 13.15 -8.32 2.48
C THR A 92 13.54 -7.86 3.89
N ASP A 93 14.85 -7.68 4.14
CA ASP A 93 15.36 -7.19 5.41
C ASP A 93 15.01 -5.71 5.66
N ALA A 94 15.09 -4.87 4.63
CA ALA A 94 14.65 -3.48 4.70
C ALA A 94 13.16 -3.40 5.00
N LEU A 95 12.33 -4.24 4.37
CA LEU A 95 10.91 -4.33 4.70
C LEU A 95 10.75 -4.78 6.16
N ALA A 96 11.39 -5.86 6.58
CA ALA A 96 11.29 -6.42 7.93
C ALA A 96 11.63 -5.40 9.03
N SER A 97 12.70 -4.64 8.84
CA SER A 97 13.15 -3.60 9.77
C SER A 97 12.33 -2.30 9.71
N ALA A 98 11.58 -2.05 8.64
CA ALA A 98 10.79 -0.82 8.51
C ALA A 98 9.63 -0.77 9.52
N PRO A 99 9.59 0.22 10.43
CA PRO A 99 8.53 0.35 11.44
C PRO A 99 7.29 0.99 10.83
N MET A 100 6.53 0.17 10.10
CA MET A 100 5.29 0.55 9.43
C MET A 100 4.13 -0.33 9.90
N THR A 101 2.92 0.20 9.74
CA THR A 101 1.67 -0.59 9.84
C THR A 101 1.02 -0.66 8.47
N ILE A 102 0.54 -1.84 8.09
CA ILE A 102 -0.10 -2.09 6.80
C ILE A 102 -1.60 -2.29 7.00
N PHE A 103 -2.38 -1.61 6.16
CA PHE A 103 -3.80 -1.84 5.96
C PHE A 103 -4.03 -2.21 4.51
N SER A 104 -4.72 -3.31 4.24
CA SER A 104 -4.92 -3.79 2.89
C SER A 104 -6.31 -4.38 2.69
N ALA A 105 -6.83 -4.20 1.49
CA ALA A 105 -8.05 -4.82 1.03
C ALA A 105 -7.76 -5.65 -0.23
N VAL A 106 -8.32 -6.85 -0.28
CA VAL A 106 -8.24 -7.74 -1.44
C VAL A 106 -9.65 -7.97 -1.96
N ILE A 107 -9.87 -7.73 -3.25
CA ILE A 107 -11.12 -8.02 -3.94
C ILE A 107 -10.88 -9.19 -4.90
N ASP A 108 -11.67 -10.26 -4.77
CA ASP A 108 -11.74 -11.29 -5.80
C ASP A 108 -12.75 -10.86 -6.88
N LYS A 109 -12.24 -10.35 -8.01
CA LYS A 109 -13.10 -9.75 -9.04
C LYS A 109 -14.12 -10.72 -9.63
N ARG A 110 -13.82 -12.03 -9.60
CA ARG A 110 -14.74 -13.08 -10.07
C ARG A 110 -16.00 -13.13 -9.23
N ARG A 111 -15.82 -13.10 -7.90
CA ARG A 111 -16.90 -13.18 -6.92
C ARG A 111 -17.66 -11.85 -6.82
N LEU A 112 -16.99 -10.72 -7.06
CA LEU A 112 -17.65 -9.41 -7.09
C LEU A 112 -18.54 -9.26 -8.33
N GLN A 113 -18.10 -9.76 -9.49
CA GLN A 113 -18.87 -9.73 -10.73
C GLN A 113 -20.20 -10.50 -10.57
N ASP A 114 -20.17 -11.65 -9.90
CA ASP A 114 -21.36 -12.48 -9.64
C ASP A 114 -22.44 -11.75 -8.83
N ARG A 115 -22.08 -10.70 -8.07
CA ARG A 115 -23.02 -9.95 -7.23
C ARG A 115 -23.83 -8.90 -7.98
N GLN A 116 -23.45 -8.53 -9.21
CA GLN A 116 -24.11 -7.52 -10.05
C GLN A 116 -24.45 -6.18 -9.36
N ARG A 117 -23.67 -5.76 -8.35
CA ARG A 117 -23.96 -4.55 -7.56
C ARG A 117 -23.38 -3.25 -8.14
N GLY A 118 -22.60 -3.33 -9.21
CA GLY A 118 -21.93 -2.16 -9.79
C GLY A 118 -20.93 -1.48 -8.84
N GLU A 119 -20.45 -2.18 -7.81
CA GLU A 119 -19.51 -1.62 -6.83
C GLU A 119 -18.11 -1.49 -7.46
N ASN A 120 -17.45 -0.36 -7.22
CA ASN A 120 -16.07 -0.14 -7.68
C ASN A 120 -15.07 -0.80 -6.70
N PRO A 121 -14.25 -1.78 -7.13
CA PRO A 121 -13.26 -2.44 -6.28
C PRO A 121 -12.35 -1.47 -5.51
N TYR A 122 -11.99 -0.37 -6.15
CA TYR A 122 -11.12 0.64 -5.59
C TYR A 122 -11.81 1.40 -4.45
N GLU A 123 -13.03 1.89 -4.67
CA GLU A 123 -13.78 2.64 -3.64
C GLU A 123 -14.04 1.80 -2.39
N ILE A 124 -14.44 0.53 -2.57
CA ILE A 124 -14.66 -0.41 -1.46
C ILE A 124 -13.38 -0.58 -0.63
N SER A 125 -12.28 -0.83 -1.32
CA SER A 125 -10.96 -1.07 -0.72
C SER A 125 -10.46 0.17 0.01
N MET A 126 -10.58 1.33 -0.62
CA MET A 126 -10.16 2.61 -0.07
C MET A 126 -10.98 2.98 1.16
N ARG A 127 -12.30 2.79 1.14
CA ARG A 127 -13.16 3.05 2.31
C ARG A 127 -12.71 2.24 3.51
N PHE A 128 -12.49 0.94 3.34
CA PHE A 128 -11.98 0.08 4.41
C PHE A 128 -10.64 0.58 4.95
N CYS A 129 -9.65 0.83 4.08
CA CYS A 129 -8.34 1.24 4.53
C CYS A 129 -8.37 2.59 5.28
N LEU A 130 -9.12 3.59 4.78
CA LEU A 130 -9.25 4.89 5.43
C LEU A 130 -9.90 4.77 6.81
N GLU A 131 -11.00 4.02 6.94
CA GLU A 131 -11.65 3.79 8.24
C GLU A 131 -10.69 3.15 9.24
N ARG A 132 -9.95 2.12 8.83
CA ARG A 132 -9.01 1.41 9.70
C ARG A 132 -7.83 2.29 10.12
N MET A 133 -7.29 3.08 9.20
CA MET A 133 -6.25 4.07 9.51
C MET A 133 -6.75 5.13 10.48
N TYR A 134 -7.96 5.65 10.27
CA TYR A 134 -8.59 6.64 11.15
C TYR A 134 -8.72 6.11 12.57
N TYR A 135 -9.24 4.89 12.76
CA TYR A 135 -9.34 4.30 14.08
C TYR A 135 -7.99 4.14 14.78
N LYS A 136 -6.95 3.73 14.05
CA LYS A 136 -5.61 3.56 14.62
C LYS A 136 -5.01 4.91 15.02
N LEU A 137 -5.04 5.90 14.14
CA LEU A 137 -4.51 7.24 14.40
C LEU A 137 -5.30 7.95 15.50
N SER A 138 -6.62 7.72 15.58
CA SER A 138 -7.47 8.28 16.64
C SER A 138 -7.05 7.77 18.01
N LYS A 139 -6.80 6.46 18.15
CA LYS A 139 -6.25 5.87 19.40
C LYS A 139 -4.87 6.43 19.78
N GLN A 140 -4.11 6.93 18.81
CA GLN A 140 -2.80 7.53 19.02
C GLN A 140 -2.85 9.05 19.24
N GLY A 141 -4.04 9.66 19.23
CA GLY A 141 -4.20 11.12 19.32
C GLY A 141 -3.71 11.87 18.08
N GLN A 142 -3.67 11.20 16.92
CA GLN A 142 -3.08 11.69 15.68
C GLN A 142 -4.12 12.15 14.64
N VAL A 143 -5.40 12.25 15.04
CA VAL A 143 -6.48 12.84 14.21
C VAL A 143 -6.86 14.24 14.67
N ALA A 144 -6.67 14.57 15.95
CA ALA A 144 -6.93 15.90 16.49
C ALA A 144 -6.10 16.14 17.75
N GLN A 145 -5.67 17.38 17.96
CA GLN A 145 -4.94 17.80 19.15
C GLN A 145 -5.43 19.17 19.60
N ARG A 146 -5.82 19.29 20.88
CA ARG A 146 -6.38 20.53 21.46
C ARG A 146 -7.55 21.10 20.65
N GLY A 147 -8.42 20.23 20.14
CA GLY A 147 -9.60 20.61 19.36
C GLY A 147 -9.34 20.98 17.88
N ALA A 148 -8.08 20.96 17.42
CA ALA A 148 -7.75 21.19 16.02
C ALA A 148 -7.41 19.86 15.32
N ALA A 149 -7.94 19.66 14.11
CA ALA A 149 -7.64 18.50 13.28
C ALA A 149 -6.14 18.43 12.92
N LEU A 150 -5.61 17.22 12.89
CA LEU A 150 -4.26 16.90 12.42
C LEU A 150 -4.35 16.26 11.04
N THR A 151 -3.95 16.98 10.00
CA THR A 151 -4.01 16.46 8.63
C THR A 151 -2.97 15.37 8.44
N THR A 152 -3.40 14.18 8.01
CA THR A 152 -2.52 13.10 7.55
C THR A 152 -2.58 13.06 6.02
N HIS A 153 -1.42 13.21 5.37
CA HIS A 153 -1.36 13.11 3.92
C HIS A 153 -1.31 11.65 3.49
N VAL A 154 -2.10 11.32 2.48
CA VAL A 154 -2.19 9.99 1.88
C VAL A 154 -1.70 10.09 0.45
N LEU A 155 -0.50 9.60 0.21
CA LEU A 155 0.16 9.67 -1.09
C LEU A 155 -0.29 8.50 -1.95
N CYS A 156 -0.80 8.79 -3.12
CA CYS A 156 -1.26 7.81 -4.09
C CYS A 156 -0.47 7.94 -5.39
N GLU A 157 -0.10 6.82 -6.01
CA GLU A 157 0.48 6.84 -7.37
C GLU A 157 -0.59 7.21 -8.41
N ALA A 158 -0.26 8.14 -9.30
CA ALA A 158 -1.11 8.61 -10.40
C ALA A 158 -1.38 7.51 -11.43
N ARG A 159 -2.57 7.54 -12.04
CA ARG A 159 -3.03 6.50 -13.00
C ARG A 159 -3.57 7.04 -14.30
N GLY A 160 -3.67 8.34 -14.42
CA GLY A 160 -4.26 9.00 -15.57
C GLY A 160 -5.21 10.08 -15.10
N HIS A 161 -5.39 11.12 -15.91
CA HIS A 161 -6.11 12.31 -15.49
C HIS A 161 -7.53 12.03 -14.98
N ASN A 162 -8.27 11.17 -15.69
CA ASN A 162 -9.65 10.84 -15.32
C ASN A 162 -9.69 9.94 -14.09
N GLU A 163 -8.84 8.91 -14.05
CA GLU A 163 -8.73 7.99 -12.92
C GLU A 163 -8.32 8.72 -11.63
N ASP A 164 -7.40 9.67 -11.73
CA ASP A 164 -6.92 10.48 -10.60
C ASP A 164 -8.03 11.40 -10.08
N GLN A 165 -8.83 11.99 -10.97
CA GLN A 165 -9.98 12.82 -10.58
C GLN A 165 -11.07 12.00 -9.89
N ASP A 166 -11.42 10.84 -10.45
CA ASP A 166 -12.40 9.93 -9.86
C ASP A 166 -11.93 9.42 -8.48
N LEU A 167 -10.65 9.09 -8.36
CA LEU A 167 -10.00 8.70 -7.12
C LEU A 167 -10.09 9.80 -6.07
N GLU A 168 -9.73 11.03 -6.43
CA GLU A 168 -9.75 12.15 -5.50
C GLU A 168 -11.18 12.47 -5.02
N LEU A 169 -12.16 12.42 -5.92
CA LEU A 169 -13.57 12.61 -5.58
C LEU A 169 -14.06 11.52 -4.61
N ALA A 170 -13.80 10.25 -4.90
CA ALA A 170 -14.18 9.15 -4.02
C ALA A 170 -13.51 9.26 -2.65
N PHE A 171 -12.22 9.59 -2.62
CA PHE A 171 -11.47 9.81 -1.39
C PHE A 171 -12.09 10.91 -0.53
N ARG A 172 -12.34 12.08 -1.14
CA ARG A 172 -12.93 13.23 -0.45
C ARG A 172 -14.34 12.93 0.06
N ARG A 173 -15.16 12.19 -0.70
CA ARG A 173 -16.50 11.74 -0.23
C ARG A 173 -16.41 10.87 1.02
N ILE A 174 -15.54 9.85 1.00
CA ILE A 174 -15.36 8.94 2.13
C ILE A 174 -14.88 9.71 3.37
N CYS A 175 -13.87 10.57 3.20
CA CYS A 175 -13.34 11.40 4.28
C CYS A 175 -14.33 12.45 4.77
N GLY A 176 -15.27 12.89 3.94
CA GLY A 176 -16.34 13.83 4.28
C GLY A 176 -17.54 13.21 5.00
N GLY A 177 -17.52 11.91 5.32
CA GLY A 177 -18.57 11.24 6.08
C GLY A 177 -19.26 10.08 5.38
N ASP A 178 -18.96 9.79 4.10
CA ASP A 178 -19.43 8.57 3.42
C ASP A 178 -18.61 7.33 3.83
N ASN A 179 -18.60 7.08 5.14
CA ASN A 179 -17.94 5.98 5.80
C ASN A 179 -18.87 5.40 6.87
N PHE A 180 -18.54 4.20 7.33
CA PHE A 180 -19.38 3.44 8.27
C PHE A 180 -19.71 4.21 9.55
N SER A 181 -18.81 5.07 10.02
CA SER A 181 -19.01 5.83 11.27
C SER A 181 -19.65 7.21 11.06
N GLY A 182 -19.84 7.66 9.82
CA GLY A 182 -20.34 9.01 9.52
C GLY A 182 -19.43 10.13 10.03
N VAL A 183 -18.13 9.87 10.19
CA VAL A 183 -17.17 10.83 10.76
C VAL A 183 -16.37 11.54 9.67
N GLU A 184 -16.03 12.81 9.90
CA GLU A 184 -15.02 13.47 9.08
C GLU A 184 -13.63 12.94 9.43
N MET A 185 -12.89 12.49 8.40
CA MET A 185 -11.52 12.00 8.54
C MET A 185 -10.56 13.09 8.04
N PRO A 186 -9.56 13.51 8.85
CA PRO A 186 -8.63 14.57 8.49
C PRO A 186 -7.51 14.04 7.58
N PHE A 187 -7.89 13.41 6.47
CA PHE A 187 -6.98 12.87 5.48
C PHE A 187 -7.01 13.72 4.21
N ASP A 188 -5.84 13.96 3.65
CA ASP A 188 -5.68 14.76 2.43
C ASP A 188 -4.95 13.92 1.37
N PRO A 189 -5.58 13.66 0.20
CA PRO A 189 -4.95 12.87 -0.84
C PRO A 189 -3.89 13.70 -1.56
N VAL A 190 -2.74 13.09 -1.84
CA VAL A 190 -1.65 13.69 -2.62
C VAL A 190 -1.33 12.77 -3.79
N ILE A 191 -1.74 13.16 -4.99
CA ILE A 191 -1.45 12.40 -6.21
C ILE A 191 -0.02 12.65 -6.64
N CYS A 192 0.75 11.58 -6.79
CA CYS A 192 2.16 11.61 -7.17
C CYS A 192 2.34 11.02 -8.56
N ASP A 193 3.11 11.67 -9.43
CA ASP A 193 3.52 11.11 -10.74
C ASP A 193 4.20 9.75 -10.54
N LYS A 194 3.98 8.80 -11.45
CA LYS A 194 4.67 7.49 -11.49
C LYS A 194 6.19 7.61 -11.50
N LYS A 195 6.72 8.71 -12.05
CA LYS A 195 8.16 9.01 -12.06
C LYS A 195 8.68 9.57 -10.73
N SER A 196 7.79 9.82 -9.77
CA SER A 196 8.18 10.27 -8.44
C SER A 196 9.03 9.21 -7.76
N ASN A 197 10.26 9.58 -7.39
CA ASN A 197 11.15 8.71 -6.63
C ASN A 197 10.79 8.69 -5.13
N ALA A 198 9.51 8.56 -4.82
CA ALA A 198 9.02 8.47 -3.46
C ALA A 198 9.22 7.05 -2.93
N ILE A 199 10.15 6.89 -1.98
CA ILE A 199 10.52 5.58 -1.41
C ILE A 199 9.32 4.91 -0.73
N GLY A 200 8.43 5.68 -0.10
CA GLY A 200 7.24 5.11 0.52
C GLY A 200 6.25 4.51 -0.49
N LEU A 201 6.08 5.11 -1.68
CA LEU A 201 5.25 4.52 -2.74
C LEU A 201 5.88 3.24 -3.28
N GLN A 202 7.19 3.23 -3.49
CA GLN A 202 7.95 2.03 -3.88
C GLN A 202 7.76 0.88 -2.86
N LEU A 203 7.68 1.18 -1.56
CA LEU A 203 7.38 0.16 -0.55
C LEU A 203 5.94 -0.34 -0.63
N ALA A 204 4.97 0.55 -0.87
CA ALA A 204 3.57 0.16 -1.00
C ALA A 204 3.35 -0.79 -2.20
N ASP A 205 4.01 -0.52 -3.33
CA ASP A 205 4.01 -1.39 -4.53
C ASP A 205 4.53 -2.80 -4.20
N LEU A 206 5.70 -2.86 -3.55
CA LEU A 206 6.33 -4.12 -3.15
C LEU A 206 5.51 -4.94 -2.15
N VAL A 207 4.57 -4.32 -1.43
CA VAL A 207 3.68 -4.98 -0.45
C VAL A 207 2.42 -5.54 -1.10
N ALA A 208 1.81 -4.85 -2.07
CA ALA A 208 0.49 -5.18 -2.58
C ALA A 208 0.43 -6.56 -3.26
N ARG A 209 1.40 -6.87 -4.14
CA ARG A 209 1.38 -8.13 -4.86
C ARG A 209 1.59 -9.36 -3.97
N PRO A 210 2.55 -9.40 -3.02
CA PRO A 210 2.68 -10.52 -2.09
C PRO A 210 1.41 -10.85 -1.31
N ILE A 211 0.63 -9.84 -0.90
CA ILE A 211 -0.68 -10.04 -0.24
C ILE A 211 -1.65 -10.76 -1.19
N GLY A 212 -1.75 -10.30 -2.44
CA GLY A 212 -2.59 -10.95 -3.45
C GLY A 212 -2.13 -12.38 -3.76
N MET A 213 -0.83 -12.62 -3.86
CA MET A 213 -0.28 -13.96 -4.10
C MET A 213 -0.58 -14.92 -2.95
N ARG A 214 -0.51 -14.46 -1.69
CA ARG A 214 -0.92 -15.25 -0.53
C ARG A 214 -2.38 -15.67 -0.63
N GLN A 215 -3.26 -14.77 -1.05
CA GLN A 215 -4.69 -15.05 -1.19
C GLN A 215 -4.98 -15.99 -2.38
N LEU A 216 -4.26 -15.83 -3.49
CA LEU A 216 -4.46 -16.63 -4.70
C LEU A 216 -3.87 -18.05 -4.56
N ARG A 217 -2.76 -18.19 -3.83
CA ARG A 217 -1.99 -19.43 -3.70
C ARG A 217 -1.53 -19.62 -2.25
N PRO A 218 -2.44 -20.00 -1.34
CA PRO A 218 -2.15 -20.12 0.09
C PRO A 218 -1.13 -21.22 0.43
N ASP A 219 -0.93 -22.22 -0.44
CA ASP A 219 0.05 -23.28 -0.18
C ASP A 219 1.43 -22.96 -0.75
N GLN A 220 1.57 -21.88 -1.53
CA GLN A 220 2.84 -21.48 -2.11
C GLN A 220 3.68 -20.70 -1.08
N PRO A 221 4.94 -21.08 -0.79
CA PRO A 221 5.82 -20.31 0.06
C PRO A 221 6.02 -18.88 -0.44
N ASN A 222 5.96 -17.91 0.47
CA ASN A 222 6.09 -16.49 0.14
C ASN A 222 6.82 -15.74 1.27
N ARG A 223 8.14 -15.64 1.14
CA ARG A 223 9.01 -14.97 2.14
C ARG A 223 8.60 -13.52 2.41
N ALA A 224 8.15 -12.80 1.37
CA ALA A 224 7.69 -11.43 1.54
C ALA A 224 6.39 -11.37 2.37
N TRP A 225 5.48 -12.32 2.16
CA TRP A 225 4.27 -12.43 2.99
C TRP A 225 4.59 -12.64 4.46
N ASP A 226 5.55 -13.52 4.79
CA ASP A 226 5.89 -13.81 6.19
C ASP A 226 6.31 -12.54 6.96
N VAL A 227 6.98 -11.61 6.27
CA VAL A 227 7.34 -10.29 6.81
C VAL A 227 6.14 -9.33 6.84
N ILE A 228 5.33 -9.30 5.78
CA ILE A 228 4.17 -8.41 5.65
C ILE A 228 3.10 -8.73 6.68
N GLU A 229 2.84 -10.01 6.95
CA GLU A 229 1.85 -10.47 7.94
C GLU A 229 2.13 -9.90 9.33
N GLN A 230 3.41 -9.75 9.69
CA GLN A 230 3.80 -9.18 10.98
C GLN A 230 3.52 -7.67 11.08
N LYS A 231 3.34 -7.00 9.94
CA LYS A 231 3.13 -5.54 9.84
C LYS A 231 1.67 -5.16 9.65
N LEU A 232 0.80 -6.12 9.35
CA LEU A 232 -0.65 -5.87 9.30
C LEU A 232 -1.14 -5.34 10.65
N ASP A 233 -2.04 -4.37 10.64
CA ASP A 233 -2.73 -3.94 11.86
C ASP A 233 -3.46 -5.14 12.50
N LYS A 234 -3.36 -5.25 13.82
CA LYS A 234 -3.88 -6.36 14.60
C LYS A 234 -4.72 -5.83 15.75
N ASP A 235 -5.70 -6.63 16.15
CA ASP A 235 -6.42 -6.42 17.40
C ASP A 235 -5.57 -6.81 18.62
N ALA A 236 -6.15 -6.67 19.82
CA ALA A 236 -5.47 -7.02 21.07
C ALA A 236 -5.14 -8.51 21.20
N THR A 237 -5.77 -9.39 20.41
CA THR A 237 -5.53 -10.84 20.38
C THR A 237 -4.53 -11.26 19.29
N GLY A 238 -4.04 -10.31 18.48
CA GLY A 238 -3.14 -10.57 17.37
C GLY A 238 -3.83 -10.89 16.05
N ARG A 239 -5.17 -10.81 15.97
CA ARG A 239 -5.93 -11.06 14.75
C ARG A 239 -5.80 -9.87 13.80
N TYR A 240 -5.35 -10.13 12.56
CA TYR A 240 -5.27 -9.11 11.51
C TYR A 240 -6.48 -9.08 10.56
N LEU A 241 -7.25 -10.17 10.45
CA LEU A 241 -8.41 -10.26 9.54
C LEU A 241 -9.55 -9.35 10.01
N GLY A 242 -9.93 -8.39 9.16
CA GLY A 242 -10.87 -7.31 9.45
C GLY A 242 -10.23 -6.08 10.09
N TYR A 243 -8.93 -6.13 10.39
CA TYR A 243 -8.16 -5.06 11.00
C TYR A 243 -7.14 -4.50 10.00
N GLY A 244 -6.05 -5.23 9.79
CA GLY A 244 -5.02 -4.90 8.80
C GLY A 244 -5.26 -5.50 7.42
N LEU A 245 -6.04 -6.59 7.32
CA LEU A 245 -6.38 -7.19 6.02
C LEU A 245 -7.86 -7.54 5.94
N LYS A 246 -8.53 -7.15 4.87
CA LYS A 246 -9.89 -7.61 4.57
C LYS A 246 -9.96 -8.16 3.15
N CYS A 247 -10.35 -9.43 3.03
CA CYS A 247 -10.66 -10.05 1.75
C CYS A 247 -12.16 -9.91 1.51
N PHE A 248 -12.53 -9.11 0.52
CA PHE A 248 -13.89 -9.00 0.06
C PHE A 248 -14.18 -10.10 -0.97
N PRO A 249 -15.35 -10.74 -0.87
CA PRO A 249 -15.92 -11.46 -2.00
C PRO A 249 -16.23 -10.50 -3.13
#